data_AF-A0A7Z9NU13-F1
#
_entry.id   AF-A0A7Z9NU13-F1
#
_cell.length_a   1.000
_cell.length_b   1.000
_cell.length_c   1.000
_cell.angle_alpha   90.00
_cell.angle_beta   90.00
_cell.angle_gamma   90.00
#
_symmetry.space_group_name_H-M   'P 1'
#
loop_
_entity.id
_entity.type
_entity.pdbx_description
1 polymer ?
#
loop_
_entity_poly.entity_id
_entity_poly.type
_entity_poly.pdbx_seq_one_letter_code
_entity_poly.pdbx_strand_id
1 'polypeptide(L)'
;MKKVFFVLLILSVSLALSSCAKTYSKIIDSKTTNIIIENSTATGSTIDNSILEDSSVKDSTITKSKILDKSKIMNNSIIINSTIENSTISNSEIINQTIKNQTITNSKIQGPTEEEKAAKEE
;
A
#
# COMPACT_ATOMS: atom_id res chain seq x y z
N MET A 1 8.11 1.62 -49.12
CA MET A 1 6.93 1.37 -48.27
C MET A 1 7.21 0.41 -47.10
N LYS A 2 7.83 -0.76 -47.30
CA LYS A 2 8.11 -1.72 -46.21
C LYS A 2 8.94 -1.15 -45.04
N LYS A 3 9.97 -0.33 -45.32
CA LYS A 3 10.80 0.30 -44.27
C LYS A 3 10.04 1.34 -43.43
N VAL A 4 9.15 2.13 -44.04
CA VAL A 4 8.31 3.13 -43.35
C VAL A 4 7.26 2.43 -42.48
N PHE A 5 6.69 1.33 -42.97
CA PHE A 5 5.75 0.51 -42.21
C PHE A 5 6.42 -0.12 -40.97
N PHE A 6 7.67 -0.57 -41.10
CA PHE A 6 8.42 -1.14 -39.98
C PHE A 6 8.75 -0.08 -38.90
N VAL A 7 9.07 1.15 -39.31
CA VAL A 7 9.30 2.27 -38.37
C VAL A 7 7.99 2.66 -37.66
N LEU A 8 6.87 2.73 -38.38
CA LEU A 8 5.55 2.98 -37.78
C LEU A 8 5.11 1.87 -36.81
N LEU A 9 5.46 0.61 -37.12
CA LEU A 9 5.19 -0.55 -36.25
C LEU A 9 6.02 -0.51 -34.97
N ILE A 10 7.30 -0.15 -35.04
CA ILE A 10 8.15 0.00 -33.84
C ILE A 10 7.65 1.15 -32.98
N LEU A 11 7.29 2.28 -33.59
CA LEU A 11 6.70 3.42 -32.88
C LEU A 11 5.38 3.03 -32.20
N SER A 12 4.44 2.39 -32.88
CA SER A 12 3.16 2.00 -32.28
C SER A 12 3.32 0.99 -31.13
N VAL A 13 4.27 0.04 -31.25
CA VAL A 13 4.59 -0.90 -30.18
C VAL A 13 5.23 -0.17 -28.98
N SER A 14 6.14 0.77 -29.21
CA SER A 14 6.76 1.55 -28.12
C SER A 14 5.79 2.50 -27.40
N LEU A 15 4.83 3.12 -28.11
CA LEU A 15 3.76 3.89 -27.48
C LEU A 15 2.82 2.97 -26.66
N ALA A 16 2.50 1.78 -27.17
CA ALA A 16 1.67 0.81 -26.45
C ALA A 16 2.35 0.26 -25.17
N LEU A 17 3.68 0.09 -25.18
CA LEU A 17 4.45 -0.35 -24.01
C LEU A 17 4.44 0.70 -22.89
N SER A 18 4.48 1.99 -23.22
CA SER A 18 4.43 3.08 -22.22
C SER A 18 3.07 3.22 -21.52
N SER A 19 1.97 2.76 -22.15
CA SER A 19 0.62 2.83 -21.57
C SER A 19 0.22 1.61 -20.74
N CYS A 20 1.04 0.54 -20.72
CA CYS A 20 0.72 -0.73 -20.05
C CYS A 20 1.70 -1.13 -18.94
N ALA A 21 2.82 -0.43 -18.76
CA ALA A 21 3.78 -0.75 -17.72
C ALA A 21 3.29 -0.23 -16.35
N LYS A 22 2.47 -1.02 -15.64
CA LYS A 22 2.28 -0.84 -14.20
C LYS A 22 3.59 -1.22 -13.49
N THR A 23 4.20 -0.28 -12.77
CA THR A 23 5.44 -0.55 -12.02
C THR A 23 5.15 -1.46 -10.85
N TYR A 24 5.35 -2.76 -11.02
CA TYR A 24 5.30 -3.73 -9.93
C TYR A 24 6.64 -3.74 -9.20
N SER A 25 6.63 -3.35 -7.92
CA SER A 25 7.79 -3.43 -7.03
C SER A 25 7.62 -4.57 -6.02
N LYS A 26 8.73 -5.22 -5.71
CA LYS A 26 8.83 -6.18 -4.61
C LYS A 26 9.77 -5.62 -3.56
N ILE A 27 9.22 -5.31 -2.38
CA ILE A 27 9.94 -4.76 -1.23
C ILE A 27 10.08 -5.89 -0.22
N ILE A 28 11.30 -6.21 0.20
CA ILE A 28 11.58 -7.32 1.11
C ILE A 28 12.56 -6.83 2.17
N ASP A 29 12.27 -7.10 3.44
CA ASP A 29 13.15 -6.83 4.58
C ASP A 29 13.74 -5.41 4.56
N SER A 30 12.92 -4.45 4.14
CA SER A 30 13.36 -3.09 3.84
C SER A 30 12.62 -2.07 4.68
N LYS A 31 13.25 -0.91 4.88
CA LYS A 31 12.61 0.28 5.43
C LYS A 31 12.37 1.29 4.32
N THR A 32 11.12 1.71 4.14
CA THR A 32 10.73 2.74 3.20
C THR A 32 10.02 3.88 3.91
N THR A 33 10.17 5.10 3.38
CA THR A 33 9.58 6.30 3.98
C THR A 33 9.24 7.29 2.88
N ASN A 34 8.06 7.93 2.97
CA ASN A 34 7.60 8.93 2.00
C ASN A 34 7.51 8.42 0.56
N ILE A 35 7.05 7.18 0.37
CA ILE A 35 6.91 6.58 -0.97
C ILE A 35 5.46 6.24 -1.30
N ILE A 36 5.23 5.97 -2.58
CA ILE A 36 3.99 5.41 -3.10
C ILE A 36 4.29 3.98 -3.55
N ILE A 37 3.51 3.02 -3.05
CA ILE A 37 3.60 1.59 -3.36
C ILE A 37 2.30 1.22 -4.06
N GLU A 38 2.34 1.12 -5.38
CA GLU A 38 1.18 0.84 -6.24
C GLU A 38 1.34 -0.53 -6.89
N ASN A 39 0.25 -1.31 -6.95
CA ASN A 39 0.23 -2.61 -7.64
C ASN A 39 1.44 -3.50 -7.26
N SER A 40 1.84 -3.51 -6.00
CA SER A 40 3.15 -3.99 -5.56
C SER A 40 3.05 -4.94 -4.36
N THR A 41 4.18 -5.52 -3.96
CA THR A 41 4.24 -6.37 -2.76
C THR A 41 5.31 -5.89 -1.78
N ALA A 42 5.01 -5.99 -0.48
CA ALA A 42 5.97 -5.79 0.60
C ALA A 42 5.92 -6.95 1.59
N THR A 43 7.08 -7.43 2.06
CA THR A 43 7.17 -8.51 3.05
C THR A 43 8.30 -8.21 4.04
N GLY A 44 8.10 -8.48 5.33
CA GLY A 44 9.15 -8.29 6.35
C GLY A 44 9.60 -6.84 6.52
N SER A 45 8.79 -5.87 6.08
CA SER A 45 9.24 -4.50 5.84
C SER A 45 8.67 -3.49 6.84
N THR A 46 9.31 -2.33 6.93
CA THR A 46 8.77 -1.15 7.64
C THR A 46 8.42 -0.07 6.62
N ILE A 47 7.17 0.37 6.60
CA ILE A 47 6.66 1.36 5.67
C ILE A 47 6.14 2.55 6.47
N ASP A 48 6.83 3.69 6.38
CA ASP A 48 6.46 4.90 7.12
C ASP A 48 5.98 6.02 6.20
N ASN A 49 4.96 6.76 6.64
CA ASN A 49 4.44 7.95 5.97
C ASN A 49 4.27 7.78 4.44
N SER A 50 3.65 6.67 4.04
CA SER A 50 3.59 6.24 2.64
C SER A 50 2.15 6.01 2.19
N ILE A 51 1.97 5.82 0.88
CA ILE A 51 0.68 5.44 0.27
C ILE A 51 0.82 4.03 -0.28
N LEU A 52 -0.13 3.17 0.03
CA LEU A 52 -0.25 1.82 -0.52
C LEU A 52 -1.57 1.72 -1.26
N GLU A 53 -1.51 1.38 -2.55
CA GLU A 53 -2.68 1.26 -3.41
C GLU A 53 -2.60 -0.04 -4.22
N ASP A 54 -3.68 -0.81 -4.26
CA ASP A 54 -3.78 -2.13 -4.90
C ASP A 54 -2.58 -3.05 -4.60
N SER A 55 -2.09 -2.99 -3.36
CA SER A 55 -0.82 -3.63 -2.97
C SER A 55 -1.01 -4.67 -1.88
N SER A 56 -0.14 -5.69 -1.85
CA SER A 56 -0.16 -6.73 -0.83
C SER A 56 1.02 -6.61 0.12
N VAL A 57 0.73 -6.53 1.41
CA VAL A 57 1.74 -6.45 2.46
C VAL A 57 1.58 -7.60 3.45
N LYS A 58 2.70 -8.19 3.85
CA LYS A 58 2.75 -9.32 4.78
C LYS A 58 3.86 -9.12 5.80
N ASP A 59 3.65 -9.57 7.03
CA ASP A 59 4.68 -9.62 8.07
C ASP A 59 5.43 -8.29 8.22
N SER A 60 4.70 -7.16 8.14
CA SER A 60 5.29 -5.82 8.02
C SER A 60 4.67 -4.83 8.99
N THR A 61 5.40 -3.76 9.28
CA THR A 61 4.91 -2.63 10.08
C THR A 61 4.62 -1.44 9.17
N ILE A 62 3.42 -0.87 9.28
CA ILE A 62 2.95 0.28 8.50
C ILE A 62 2.58 1.40 9.46
N THR A 63 3.20 2.56 9.33
CA THR A 63 2.99 3.70 10.23
C THR A 63 2.64 4.97 9.46
N LYS A 64 1.73 5.79 10.00
CA LYS A 64 1.36 7.12 9.47
C LYS A 64 1.00 7.10 7.97
N SER A 65 0.44 6.00 7.48
CA SER A 65 0.30 5.74 6.05
C SER A 65 -1.17 5.71 5.61
N LYS A 66 -1.39 5.75 4.30
CA LYS A 66 -2.70 5.52 3.68
C LYS A 66 -2.70 4.16 2.98
N ILE A 67 -3.66 3.31 3.31
CA ILE A 67 -3.86 1.99 2.71
C ILE A 67 -5.18 2.05 1.96
N LEU A 68 -5.10 2.03 0.63
CA LEU A 68 -6.20 2.34 -0.28
C LEU A 68 -6.45 1.19 -1.25
N ASP A 69 -7.65 1.18 -1.81
CA ASP A 69 -8.08 0.44 -3.00
C ASP A 69 -7.57 -1.00 -3.12
N LYS A 70 -8.37 -1.95 -2.66
CA LYS A 70 -8.13 -3.40 -2.75
C LYS A 70 -6.79 -3.86 -2.15
N SER A 71 -6.08 -3.00 -1.45
CA SER A 71 -4.86 -3.37 -0.73
C SER A 71 -5.14 -4.47 0.28
N LYS A 72 -4.17 -5.34 0.48
CA LYS A 72 -4.27 -6.52 1.34
C LYS A 72 -3.15 -6.51 2.35
N ILE A 73 -3.48 -6.33 3.62
CA ILE A 73 -2.51 -6.40 4.72
C ILE A 73 -2.77 -7.69 5.49
N MET A 74 -1.76 -8.56 5.57
CA MET A 74 -1.93 -9.92 6.06
C MET A 74 -0.78 -10.31 6.99
N ASN A 75 -0.93 -11.45 7.67
CA ASN A 75 0.12 -12.15 8.40
C ASN A 75 0.90 -11.26 9.39
N ASN A 76 0.44 -11.22 10.64
CA ASN A 76 1.12 -10.58 11.77
C ASN A 76 1.60 -9.15 11.47
N SER A 77 0.95 -8.46 10.53
CA SER A 77 1.29 -7.09 10.18
C SER A 77 0.73 -6.14 11.24
N ILE A 78 1.41 -5.03 11.42
CA ILE A 78 1.05 -4.01 12.41
C ILE A 78 0.79 -2.70 11.68
N ILE A 79 -0.37 -2.11 11.88
CA ILE A 79 -0.78 -0.84 11.26
C ILE A 79 -1.02 0.18 12.37
N ILE A 80 -0.31 1.31 12.34
CA ILE A 80 -0.38 2.33 13.40
C ILE A 80 -0.62 3.70 12.78
N ASN A 81 -1.50 4.50 13.38
CA ASN A 81 -1.74 5.91 13.02
C ASN A 81 -2.07 6.10 11.52
N SER A 82 -2.79 5.15 10.93
CA SER A 82 -2.97 5.07 9.47
C SER A 82 -4.44 5.15 9.06
N THR A 83 -4.68 5.59 7.82
CA THR A 83 -6.01 5.59 7.20
C THR A 83 -6.15 4.37 6.30
N ILE A 84 -7.27 3.67 6.40
CA ILE A 84 -7.55 2.43 5.67
C ILE A 84 -8.88 2.59 4.94
N GLU A 85 -8.85 2.59 3.61
CA GLU A 85 -10.03 2.68 2.74
C GLU A 85 -10.09 1.55 1.68
N ASN A 86 -11.29 0.98 1.46
CA ASN A 86 -11.59 -0.05 0.46
C ASN A 86 -10.63 -1.26 0.40
N SER A 87 -10.14 -1.77 1.54
CA SER A 87 -9.06 -2.75 1.62
C SER A 87 -9.47 -4.02 2.37
N THR A 88 -8.56 -4.99 2.45
CA THR A 88 -8.73 -6.23 3.23
C THR A 88 -7.58 -6.39 4.21
N ILE A 89 -7.89 -6.66 5.48
CA ILE A 89 -6.89 -6.89 6.52
C ILE A 89 -7.18 -8.21 7.21
N SER A 90 -6.15 -9.05 7.38
CA SER A 90 -6.29 -10.30 8.11
C SER A 90 -5.10 -10.62 9.01
N ASN A 91 -5.37 -11.27 10.15
CA ASN A 91 -4.35 -11.73 11.10
C ASN A 91 -3.35 -10.62 11.49
N SER A 92 -3.84 -9.41 11.75
CA SER A 92 -3.00 -8.21 11.96
C SER A 92 -3.41 -7.43 13.22
N GLU A 93 -2.56 -6.50 13.64
CA GLU A 93 -2.88 -5.51 14.68
C GLU A 93 -3.05 -4.12 14.07
N ILE A 94 -4.10 -3.40 14.47
CA ILE A 94 -4.45 -2.08 13.94
C ILE A 94 -4.66 -1.13 15.13
N ILE A 95 -3.90 -0.03 15.13
CA ILE A 95 -3.83 0.92 16.24
C ILE A 95 -4.02 2.35 15.71
N ASN A 96 -4.85 3.15 16.39
CA ASN A 96 -5.02 4.59 16.16
C ASN A 96 -5.36 4.96 14.72
N GLN A 97 -6.30 4.23 14.15
CA GLN A 97 -6.62 4.27 12.73
C GLN A 97 -7.86 5.09 12.39
N THR A 98 -7.99 5.44 11.11
CA THR A 98 -9.28 5.74 10.46
C THR A 98 -9.62 4.59 9.51
N ILE A 99 -10.81 3.97 9.66
CA ILE A 99 -11.25 2.81 8.87
C ILE A 99 -12.54 3.14 8.12
N LYS A 100 -12.58 2.88 6.81
CA LYS A 100 -13.78 3.00 5.98
C LYS A 100 -13.86 1.89 4.93
N ASN A 101 -15.04 1.30 4.74
CA ASN A 101 -15.32 0.29 3.71
C ASN A 101 -14.31 -0.89 3.69
N GLN A 102 -14.08 -1.52 4.83
CA GLN A 102 -13.07 -2.57 4.98
C GLN A 102 -13.66 -3.96 5.19
N THR A 103 -12.87 -4.97 4.81
CA THR A 103 -13.02 -6.33 5.37
C THR A 103 -11.86 -6.60 6.32
N ILE A 104 -12.16 -6.85 7.60
CA ILE A 104 -11.14 -7.15 8.62
C ILE A 104 -11.48 -8.47 9.30
N THR A 105 -10.55 -9.43 9.29
CA THR A 105 -10.74 -10.76 9.91
C THR A 105 -9.57 -11.14 10.80
N ASN A 106 -9.82 -11.87 11.88
CA ASN A 106 -8.79 -12.37 12.81
C ASN A 106 -7.77 -11.30 13.26
N SER A 107 -8.20 -10.05 13.39
CA SER A 107 -7.31 -8.92 13.66
C SER A 107 -7.74 -8.20 14.92
N LYS A 108 -6.77 -7.65 15.65
CA LYS A 108 -7.01 -6.81 16.83
C LYS A 108 -7.07 -5.35 16.40
N ILE A 109 -8.10 -4.62 16.85
CA ILE A 109 -8.27 -3.19 16.59
C ILE A 109 -8.28 -2.43 17.92
N GLN A 110 -7.43 -1.43 18.05
CA GLN A 110 -7.31 -0.59 19.23
C GLN A 110 -7.38 0.90 18.84
N GLY A 111 -8.27 1.65 19.49
CA GLY A 111 -8.36 3.10 19.30
C GLY A 111 -7.26 3.86 20.05
N PRO A 112 -7.20 5.20 19.86
CA PRO A 112 -6.29 6.07 20.59
C PRO A 112 -6.50 5.95 22.09
N THR A 113 -5.40 5.93 22.81
CA THR A 113 -5.39 6.02 24.28
C THR A 113 -5.91 7.39 24.72
N GLU A 114 -6.41 7.50 25.96
CA GLU A 114 -6.89 8.78 26.49
C GLU A 114 -5.77 9.84 26.54
N GLU A 115 -4.52 9.42 26.74
CA GLU A 115 -3.34 10.28 26.69
C GLU A 115 -3.09 10.84 25.28
N GLU A 116 -3.23 10.01 24.24
CA GLU A 116 -3.09 10.45 22.84
C GLU A 116 -4.24 11.33 22.36
N LYS A 117 -5.43 11.22 22.98
CA LYS A 117 -6.54 12.13 22.70
C LYS A 117 -6.28 13.51 23.31
N ALA A 118 -5.85 13.55 24.57
CA ALA A 118 -5.54 14.80 25.28
C ALA A 118 -4.45 15.63 24.56
N ALA A 119 -3.42 14.97 24.03
CA ALA A 119 -2.34 15.65 23.31
C ALA A 119 -2.74 16.29 21.96
N LYS A 120 -3.95 16.04 21.44
CA LYS A 120 -4.45 16.65 20.19
C LYS A 120 -5.36 17.86 20.41
N GLU A 121 -5.76 18.11 21.65
CA GLU A 121 -6.68 19.20 22.02
C GLU A 121 -5.96 20.44 22.58
N GLU A 122 -4.64 20.36 22.78
CA GLU A 122 -3.74 21.48 23.12
C GLU A 122 -3.04 22.06 21.87
#